data_AF-I4B1R6-F1
#
_entry.id   AF-I4B1R6-F1
#
_cell.length_a   1.000
_cell.length_b   1.000
_cell.length_c   1.000
_cell.angle_alpha   90.00
_cell.angle_beta   90.00
_cell.angle_gamma   90.00
#
_symmetry.space_group_name_H-M   'P 1'
#
loop_
_entity.id
_entity.type
_entity.pdbx_description
1 polymer ?
#
loop_
_entity_poly.entity_id
_entity_poly.type
_entity_poly.pdbx_seq_one_letter_code
_entity_poly.pdbx_strand_id
1 'polypeptide(L)'
;MNSMTIRKAPALSEGKQTATARTLAEDGIKRLIGIFAEKDENGCIFWHGEFDKDQRPIILERNKKVNVRSRIFRLRNPGQEGKKIFNTCGNKKCIAPEHASVNRRARACDEKLGQYIVTDTGCYVFPHKIALNTQPKVRVKGNVISASRAAYIQANGEIPVGWHIKHTCGTPACINPRHLRAEAPRTERLFREPRNLSAKRETAA
;
A
#
# COMPACT_ATOMS: atom_id res chain seq x y z
N MET A 1 -63.68 -15.56 16.29
CA MET A 1 -62.44 -14.85 16.63
C MET A 1 -61.67 -15.68 17.63
N ASN A 2 -60.60 -16.37 17.24
CA ASN A 2 -59.71 -17.02 18.19
C ASN A 2 -58.26 -16.89 17.71
N SER A 3 -57.43 -16.42 18.65
CA SER A 3 -56.12 -15.83 18.49
C SER A 3 -55.03 -16.85 18.13
N MET A 4 -54.30 -16.60 17.04
CA MET A 4 -53.10 -17.36 16.67
C MET A 4 -51.98 -17.10 17.68
N THR A 5 -51.58 -18.13 18.43
CA THR A 5 -50.42 -18.07 19.34
C THR A 5 -49.15 -18.44 18.59
N ILE A 6 -48.29 -17.46 18.30
CA ILE A 6 -46.98 -17.65 17.68
C ILE A 6 -46.03 -18.30 18.71
N ARG A 7 -45.57 -19.53 18.45
CA ARG A 7 -44.52 -20.19 19.23
C ARG A 7 -43.16 -19.59 18.84
N LYS A 8 -42.46 -18.95 19.79
CA LYS A 8 -41.06 -18.52 19.65
C LYS A 8 -40.14 -19.75 19.55
N ALA A 9 -39.20 -19.71 18.61
CA ALA A 9 -38.11 -20.68 18.50
C ALA A 9 -37.15 -20.60 19.72
N PRO A 10 -36.54 -21.72 20.14
CA PRO A 10 -35.58 -21.71 21.25
C PRO A 10 -34.29 -21.00 20.83
N ALA A 11 -33.75 -20.23 21.77
CA ALA A 11 -32.49 -19.52 21.64
C ALA A 11 -31.34 -20.50 21.35
N LEU A 12 -30.59 -20.23 20.27
CA LEU A 12 -29.33 -20.90 19.98
C LEU A 12 -28.34 -20.58 21.11
N SER A 13 -27.94 -21.62 21.83
CA SER A 13 -26.98 -21.57 22.93
C SER A 13 -25.63 -21.02 22.47
N GLU A 14 -25.20 -19.92 23.08
CA GLU A 14 -23.84 -19.41 22.98
C GLU A 14 -22.85 -20.44 23.56
N GLY A 15 -22.01 -21.00 22.68
CA GLY A 15 -20.96 -21.94 23.07
C GLY A 15 -19.89 -21.23 23.91
N LYS A 16 -19.94 -21.43 25.22
CA LYS A 16 -18.83 -21.15 26.16
C LYS A 16 -17.62 -21.99 25.75
N GLN A 17 -16.72 -21.43 24.95
CA GLN A 17 -15.37 -21.95 24.84
C GLN A 17 -14.68 -21.77 26.20
N THR A 18 -14.23 -22.87 26.81
CA THR A 18 -13.70 -22.91 28.17
C THR A 18 -12.37 -22.15 28.27
N ALA A 19 -12.24 -21.30 29.30
CA ALA A 19 -11.08 -20.42 29.52
C ALA A 19 -9.72 -21.14 29.56
N THR A 20 -9.73 -22.45 29.86
CA THR A 20 -8.55 -23.34 29.94
C THR A 20 -7.94 -23.67 28.57
N ALA A 21 -8.74 -23.79 27.51
CA ALA A 21 -8.21 -24.07 26.16
C ALA A 21 -7.56 -22.83 25.53
N ARG A 22 -8.07 -21.64 25.90
CA ARG A 22 -7.58 -20.34 25.45
C ARG A 22 -6.20 -20.02 26.04
N THR A 23 -6.00 -20.33 27.33
CA THR A 23 -4.75 -20.12 28.07
C THR A 23 -3.60 -20.99 27.57
N LEU A 24 -3.83 -22.27 27.26
CA LEU A 24 -2.80 -23.17 26.69
C LEU A 24 -2.32 -22.73 25.29
N ALA A 25 -3.22 -22.21 24.45
CA ALA A 25 -2.88 -21.67 23.13
C ALA A 25 -2.12 -20.34 23.23
N GLU A 26 -2.49 -19.49 24.19
CA GLU A 26 -1.78 -18.24 24.50
C GLU A 26 -0.35 -18.50 25.02
N ASP A 27 -0.15 -19.54 25.84
CA ASP A 27 1.17 -19.93 26.34
C ASP A 27 2.07 -20.56 25.26
N GLY A 28 1.50 -21.26 24.29
CA GLY A 28 2.23 -21.72 23.10
C GLY A 28 2.72 -20.55 22.23
N ILE A 29 1.93 -19.47 22.15
CA ILE A 29 2.28 -18.29 21.36
C ILE A 29 3.23 -17.37 22.08
N LYS A 30 3.10 -17.20 23.40
CA LYS A 30 4.10 -16.48 24.20
C LYS A 30 5.47 -17.15 24.06
N ARG A 31 5.52 -18.49 24.04
CA ARG A 31 6.76 -19.24 23.74
C ARG A 31 7.27 -18.98 22.33
N LEU A 32 6.42 -19.03 21.30
CA LEU A 32 6.82 -18.75 19.92
C LEU A 32 7.34 -17.32 19.71
N ILE A 33 6.70 -16.33 20.32
CA ILE A 33 7.13 -14.93 20.27
C ILE A 33 8.44 -14.76 21.04
N GLY A 34 8.57 -15.36 22.23
CA GLY A 34 9.76 -15.22 23.07
C GLY A 34 11.03 -15.89 22.54
N ILE A 35 10.91 -16.87 21.64
CA ILE A 35 12.07 -17.59 21.06
C ILE A 35 12.54 -16.95 19.74
N PHE A 36 11.62 -16.39 18.96
CA PHE A 36 11.89 -16.00 17.56
C PHE A 36 11.54 -14.56 17.23
N ALA A 37 11.25 -13.71 18.23
CA ALA A 37 10.88 -12.34 17.96
C ALA A 37 11.33 -11.29 18.98
N GLU A 38 11.75 -10.16 18.43
CA GLU A 38 12.16 -8.97 19.18
C GLU A 38 11.19 -7.82 18.92
N LYS A 39 10.92 -7.02 19.95
CA LYS A 39 10.06 -5.84 19.84
C LYS A 39 10.93 -4.61 19.62
N ASP A 40 10.56 -3.78 18.64
CA ASP A 40 11.24 -2.50 18.40
C ASP A 40 10.55 -1.31 19.08
N GLU A 41 11.21 -0.16 19.00
CA GLU A 41 10.73 1.14 19.48
C GLU A 41 9.42 1.60 18.81
N ASN A 42 9.12 1.12 17.60
CA ASN A 42 7.89 1.41 16.86
C ASN A 42 6.75 0.42 17.18
N GLY A 43 6.96 -0.50 18.12
CA GLY A 43 5.98 -1.52 18.50
C GLY A 43 5.83 -2.68 17.51
N CYS A 44 6.67 -2.77 16.48
CA CYS A 44 6.77 -3.97 15.65
C CYS A 44 7.38 -5.13 16.44
N ILE A 45 6.93 -6.34 16.14
CA ILE A 45 7.49 -7.58 16.66
C ILE A 45 8.10 -8.31 15.47
N PHE A 46 9.43 -8.33 15.38
CA PHE A 46 10.17 -8.89 14.24
C PHE A 46 10.22 -10.41 14.30
N TRP A 47 9.72 -11.10 13.27
CA TRP A 47 9.86 -12.55 13.15
C TRP A 47 11.19 -12.94 12.52
N HIS A 48 11.93 -13.83 13.20
CA HIS A 48 13.21 -14.38 12.74
C HIS A 48 13.12 -15.86 12.29
N GLY A 49 11.94 -16.47 12.35
CA GLY A 49 11.73 -17.85 11.90
C GLY A 49 11.52 -17.99 10.39
N GLU A 50 10.85 -19.06 9.98
CA GLU A 50 10.65 -19.37 8.55
C GLU A 50 9.62 -18.46 7.87
N PHE A 51 9.75 -18.37 6.53
CA PHE A 51 8.86 -17.63 5.64
C PHE A 51 8.35 -18.52 4.50
N ASP A 52 7.11 -18.30 4.06
CA ASP A 52 6.58 -18.92 2.84
C ASP A 52 7.10 -18.24 1.56
N LYS A 53 6.73 -18.78 0.39
CA LYS A 53 7.07 -18.21 -0.93
C LYS A 53 6.60 -16.77 -1.14
N ASP A 54 5.59 -16.33 -0.38
CA ASP A 54 5.04 -14.97 -0.45
C ASP A 54 5.64 -14.06 0.64
N GLN A 55 6.73 -14.49 1.28
CA GLN A 55 7.43 -13.79 2.37
C GLN A 55 6.55 -13.57 3.60
N ARG A 56 5.68 -14.53 3.92
CA ARG A 56 4.85 -14.48 5.13
C ARG A 56 5.47 -15.36 6.23
N PRO A 57 5.50 -14.88 7.48
CA PRO A 57 6.06 -15.65 8.59
C PRO A 57 5.20 -16.89 8.88
N ILE A 58 5.84 -18.05 8.96
CA ILE A 58 5.19 -19.35 9.16
C ILE A 58 5.82 -20.16 10.29
N ILE A 59 5.01 -21.06 10.85
CA ILE A 59 5.42 -22.13 11.75
C ILE A 59 4.80 -23.45 11.26
N LEU A 60 5.38 -24.57 11.67
CA LEU A 60 4.79 -25.88 11.49
C LEU A 60 3.99 -26.25 12.74
N GLU A 61 2.66 -26.32 12.63
CA GLU A 61 1.75 -26.78 13.69
C GLU A 61 1.00 -28.00 13.16
N ARG A 62 1.13 -29.16 13.84
CA ARG A 62 0.50 -30.43 13.43
C ARG A 62 0.77 -30.79 11.95
N ASN A 63 2.03 -30.67 11.52
CA ASN A 63 2.48 -30.87 10.12
C ASN A 63 1.82 -29.95 9.08
N LYS A 64 1.19 -28.84 9.51
CA LYS A 64 0.62 -27.83 8.60
C LYS A 64 1.37 -26.52 8.76
N LYS A 65 1.68 -25.86 7.64
CA LYS A 65 2.25 -24.52 7.63
C LYS A 65 1.17 -23.53 8.05
N VAL A 66 1.36 -22.86 9.18
CA VAL A 66 0.44 -21.88 9.73
C VAL A 66 1.09 -20.50 9.66
N ASN A 67 0.34 -19.52 9.14
CA ASN A 67 0.79 -18.14 9.14
C ASN A 67 0.75 -17.54 10.57
N VAL A 68 1.92 -17.22 11.10
CA VAL A 68 2.10 -16.76 12.49
C VAL A 68 1.30 -15.50 12.77
N ARG A 69 1.42 -14.49 11.90
CA ARG A 69 0.70 -13.21 12.05
C ARG A 69 -0.82 -13.42 12.12
N SER A 70 -1.37 -14.21 11.20
CA SER A 70 -2.81 -14.48 11.16
C SER A 70 -3.26 -15.28 12.39
N ARG A 71 -2.43 -16.21 12.86
CA ARG A 71 -2.70 -17.02 14.05
C ARG A 71 -2.76 -16.15 15.31
N ILE A 72 -1.76 -15.32 15.56
CA ILE A 72 -1.70 -14.40 16.71
C ILE A 72 -2.86 -13.40 16.66
N PHE A 73 -3.14 -12.82 15.48
CA PHE A 73 -4.25 -11.89 15.32
C PHE A 73 -5.60 -12.52 15.68
N ARG A 74 -5.88 -13.75 15.22
CA ARG A 74 -7.15 -14.44 15.52
C ARG A 74 -7.33 -14.83 16.98
N LEU A 75 -6.25 -15.05 17.72
CA LEU A 75 -6.35 -15.35 19.14
C LEU A 75 -6.67 -14.13 19.99
N ARG A 76 -6.18 -12.95 19.59
CA ARG A 76 -6.61 -11.68 20.18
C ARG A 76 -7.99 -11.24 19.68
N ASN A 77 -8.36 -11.62 18.46
CA ASN A 77 -9.60 -11.21 17.78
C ASN A 77 -10.40 -12.46 17.35
N PRO A 78 -11.09 -13.14 18.28
CA PRO A 78 -11.88 -14.33 17.95
C PRO A 78 -13.01 -14.02 16.96
N GLY A 79 -13.46 -15.03 16.20
CA GLY A 79 -14.53 -14.88 15.21
C GLY A 79 -14.09 -14.38 13.82
N GLN A 80 -12.78 -14.27 13.57
CA GLN A 80 -12.22 -13.86 12.26
C GLN A 80 -11.74 -15.06 11.42
N GLU A 81 -12.38 -16.22 11.58
CA GLU A 81 -12.04 -17.44 10.84
C GLU A 81 -12.30 -17.27 9.34
N GLY A 82 -11.45 -17.89 8.52
CA GLY A 82 -11.50 -17.79 7.06
C GLY A 82 -11.14 -16.41 6.47
N LYS A 83 -11.09 -15.34 7.27
CA LYS A 83 -10.72 -14.00 6.77
C LYS A 83 -9.22 -13.89 6.50
N LYS A 84 -8.88 -13.17 5.42
CA LYS A 84 -7.51 -12.80 5.08
C LYS A 84 -7.02 -11.71 6.03
N ILE A 85 -5.86 -11.91 6.64
CA ILE A 85 -5.24 -10.95 7.54
C ILE A 85 -4.10 -10.23 6.80
N PHE A 86 -4.16 -8.91 6.80
CA PHE A 86 -3.19 -8.03 6.17
C PHE A 86 -2.31 -7.38 7.23
N ASN A 87 -1.06 -7.14 6.86
CA ASN A 87 -0.16 -6.30 7.63
C ASN A 87 -0.54 -4.82 7.42
N THR A 88 -0.56 -4.04 8.50
CA THR A 88 -0.83 -2.60 8.47
C THR A 88 0.42 -1.72 8.63
N CYS A 89 1.57 -2.24 9.07
CA CYS A 89 2.81 -1.47 9.21
C CYS A 89 3.70 -1.46 7.96
N GLY A 90 3.44 -2.30 6.95
CA GLY A 90 4.26 -2.45 5.73
C GLY A 90 5.45 -3.40 5.87
N ASN A 91 5.92 -3.68 7.09
CA ASN A 91 7.03 -4.58 7.35
C ASN A 91 6.61 -6.06 7.29
N LYS A 92 7.01 -6.78 6.24
CA LYS A 92 6.66 -8.20 6.02
C LYS A 92 7.11 -9.15 7.14
N LYS A 93 8.12 -8.78 7.94
CA LYS A 93 8.61 -9.57 9.09
C LYS A 93 7.80 -9.33 10.37
N CYS A 94 7.01 -8.26 10.44
CA CYS A 94 6.30 -7.90 11.67
C CYS A 94 5.12 -8.84 11.96
N ILE A 95 5.08 -9.47 13.13
CA ILE A 95 3.98 -10.35 13.60
C ILE A 95 3.11 -9.70 14.68
N ALA A 96 3.35 -8.42 15.01
CA ALA A 96 2.58 -7.70 16.02
C ALA A 96 1.08 -7.71 15.66
N PRO A 97 0.19 -8.18 16.54
CA PRO A 97 -1.23 -8.27 16.25
C PRO A 97 -1.90 -6.91 16.10
N GLU A 98 -1.41 -5.88 16.80
CA GLU A 98 -1.79 -4.48 16.60
C GLU A 98 -1.44 -3.96 15.19
N HIS A 99 -0.46 -4.57 14.53
CA HIS A 99 -0.05 -4.25 13.15
C HIS A 99 -0.66 -5.20 12.11
N ALA A 100 -1.78 -5.83 12.45
CA ALA A 100 -2.54 -6.71 11.57
C ALA A 100 -4.02 -6.29 11.54
N SER A 101 -4.67 -6.48 10.38
CA SER A 101 -6.08 -6.15 10.19
C SER A 101 -6.74 -7.08 9.17
N VAL A 102 -8.06 -7.28 9.31
CA VAL A 102 -8.90 -7.94 8.30
C VAL A 102 -9.10 -7.05 7.05
N ASN A 103 -8.90 -5.74 7.20
CA ASN A 103 -8.98 -4.79 6.10
C ASN A 103 -7.60 -4.54 5.54
N ARG A 104 -7.48 -4.51 4.21
CA ARG A 104 -6.23 -4.14 3.55
C ARG A 104 -5.92 -2.67 3.87
N ARG A 105 -4.72 -2.37 4.38
CA ARG A 105 -4.24 -0.99 4.48
C ARG A 105 -4.29 -0.34 3.09
N ALA A 106 -4.95 0.81 2.99
CA ALA A 106 -4.76 1.68 1.84
C ALA A 106 -3.34 2.20 1.91
N ARG A 107 -2.45 1.70 1.04
CA ARG A 107 -1.11 2.29 0.91
C ARG A 107 -1.27 3.75 0.53
N ALA A 108 -0.56 4.61 1.25
CA ALA A 108 -0.50 6.02 0.93
C ALA A 108 0.23 6.22 -0.43
N CYS A 109 0.04 7.39 -1.04
CA CYS A 109 0.52 7.62 -2.40
C CYS A 109 2.06 7.57 -2.49
N ASP A 110 2.71 8.13 -1.47
CA ASP A 110 4.15 8.10 -1.24
C ASP A 110 4.71 6.67 -1.17
N GLU A 111 4.08 5.78 -0.40
CA GLU A 111 4.51 4.37 -0.27
C GLU A 111 4.45 3.63 -1.61
N LYS A 112 3.50 4.00 -2.47
CA LYS A 112 3.39 3.45 -3.83
C LYS A 112 4.45 4.05 -4.75
N LEU A 113 4.64 5.37 -4.71
CA LEU A 113 5.59 6.08 -5.55
C LEU A 113 7.05 5.76 -5.19
N GLY A 114 7.35 5.36 -3.95
CA GLY A 114 8.69 4.98 -3.50
C GLY A 114 9.20 3.62 -4.01
N GLN A 115 8.39 2.85 -4.75
CA GLN A 115 8.76 1.52 -5.26
C GLN A 115 9.33 1.61 -6.68
N TYR A 116 10.36 2.42 -6.90
CA TYR A 116 11.00 2.60 -8.22
C TYR A 116 12.40 2.00 -8.28
N ILE A 117 12.84 1.70 -9.49
CA ILE A 117 14.24 1.49 -9.85
C ILE A 117 14.79 2.76 -10.51
N VAL A 118 16.07 3.05 -10.26
CA VAL A 118 16.79 4.15 -10.91
C VAL A 118 17.50 3.59 -12.14
N THR A 119 17.27 4.20 -13.31
CA THR A 119 17.98 3.86 -14.54
C THR A 119 19.27 4.66 -14.67
N ASP A 120 20.18 4.24 -15.56
CA ASP A 120 21.43 4.97 -15.85
C ASP A 120 21.19 6.41 -16.34
N THR A 121 20.03 6.66 -16.96
CA THR A 121 19.57 8.00 -17.38
C THR A 121 18.96 8.83 -16.26
N GLY A 122 18.97 8.35 -15.01
CA GLY A 122 18.38 9.02 -13.85
C GLY A 122 16.85 9.01 -13.80
N CYS A 123 16.18 8.13 -14.56
CA CYS A 123 14.73 7.98 -14.52
C CYS A 123 14.31 7.09 -13.34
N TYR A 124 13.19 7.43 -12.71
CA TYR A 124 12.56 6.60 -11.69
C TYR A 124 11.44 5.83 -12.35
N VAL A 125 11.57 4.50 -12.45
CA VAL A 125 10.63 3.64 -13.19
C VAL A 125 10.13 2.52 -12.28
N PHE A 126 8.86 2.14 -12.37
CA PHE A 126 8.35 1.01 -11.58
C PHE A 126 8.92 -0.33 -12.10
N PRO A 127 9.26 -1.28 -11.22
CA PRO A 127 9.78 -2.60 -11.60
C PRO A 127 8.73 -3.56 -12.15
N HIS A 128 7.44 -3.18 -12.19
CA HIS A 128 6.37 -4.04 -12.69
C HIS A 128 6.19 -3.91 -14.20
N LYS A 129 5.72 -4.99 -14.86
CA LYS A 129 5.43 -5.02 -16.31
C LYS A 129 4.37 -3.98 -16.69
N ILE A 130 4.82 -2.76 -16.96
CA ILE A 130 4.05 -1.73 -17.63
C ILE A 130 4.11 -2.10 -19.11
N ALA A 131 2.97 -2.12 -19.80
CA ALA A 131 2.97 -2.29 -21.25
C ALA A 131 3.80 -1.15 -21.87
N LEU A 132 4.64 -1.47 -22.86
CA LEU A 132 5.45 -0.48 -23.59
C LEU A 132 4.59 0.75 -23.92
N ASN A 133 5.11 1.94 -23.64
CA ASN A 133 4.47 3.25 -23.86
C ASN A 133 3.23 3.58 -22.99
N THR A 134 2.91 2.79 -21.96
CA THR A 134 1.81 3.15 -21.05
C THR A 134 2.29 3.95 -19.83
N GLN A 135 1.51 4.95 -19.44
CA GLN A 135 1.76 5.70 -18.21
C GLN A 135 1.33 4.85 -17.00
N PRO A 136 2.21 4.62 -16.01
CA PRO A 136 1.82 3.96 -14.77
C PRO A 136 0.70 4.73 -14.08
N LYS A 137 -0.22 4.01 -13.42
CA LYS A 137 -1.36 4.58 -12.70
C LYS A 137 -1.29 4.21 -11.23
N VAL A 138 -1.66 5.16 -10.36
CA VAL A 138 -1.75 4.97 -8.92
C VAL A 138 -3.13 5.39 -8.42
N ARG A 139 -3.61 4.69 -7.39
CA ARG A 139 -4.87 5.06 -6.72
C ARG A 139 -4.57 5.98 -5.53
N VAL A 140 -5.11 7.19 -5.52
CA VAL A 140 -4.95 8.23 -4.49
C VAL A 140 -6.33 8.69 -4.04
N LYS A 141 -6.62 8.61 -2.74
CA LYS A 141 -7.94 8.96 -2.15
C LYS A 141 -9.14 8.37 -2.92
N GLY A 142 -9.02 7.13 -3.41
CA GLY A 142 -10.06 6.44 -4.18
C GLY A 142 -9.99 6.67 -5.70
N ASN A 143 -9.36 7.75 -6.16
CA ASN A 143 -9.26 8.11 -7.58
C ASN A 143 -8.02 7.49 -8.23
N VAL A 144 -8.13 7.07 -9.50
CA VAL A 144 -7.00 6.56 -10.28
C VAL A 144 -6.41 7.71 -11.10
N ILE A 145 -5.17 8.10 -10.79
CA ILE A 145 -4.42 9.13 -11.51
C ILE A 145 -3.12 8.56 -12.07
N SER A 146 -2.49 9.22 -13.04
CA SER A 146 -1.17 8.80 -13.52
C SER A 146 -0.13 8.99 -12.42
N ALA A 147 0.82 8.06 -12.34
CA ALA A 147 1.87 8.08 -11.33
C ALA A 147 2.78 9.29 -11.48
N SER A 148 3.06 9.73 -12.70
CA SER A 148 3.79 10.98 -12.94
C SER A 148 3.02 12.19 -12.42
N ARG A 149 1.68 12.24 -12.59
CA ARG A 149 0.87 13.32 -12.00
C ARG A 149 0.94 13.31 -10.48
N ALA A 150 0.84 12.12 -9.89
CA ALA A 150 0.96 11.95 -8.44
C ALA A 150 2.35 12.36 -7.91
N ALA A 151 3.42 11.97 -8.60
CA ALA A 151 4.80 12.33 -8.23
C ALA A 151 5.07 13.83 -8.36
N TYR A 152 4.54 14.47 -9.41
CA TYR A 152 4.60 15.92 -9.54
C TYR A 152 3.87 16.60 -8.37
N ILE A 153 2.65 16.16 -8.04
CA ILE A 153 1.87 16.76 -6.96
C ILE A 153 2.58 16.62 -5.61
N GLN A 154 3.20 15.46 -5.36
CA GLN A 154 3.95 15.23 -4.13
C GLN A 154 5.17 16.14 -3.99
N ALA A 155 5.86 16.46 -5.09
CA ALA A 155 7.09 17.25 -5.07
C ALA A 155 6.86 18.77 -5.21
N ASN A 156 5.87 19.18 -6.00
CA ASN A 156 5.67 20.57 -6.41
C ASN A 156 4.30 21.14 -5.98
N GLY A 157 3.42 20.33 -5.41
CA GLY A 157 2.07 20.75 -5.03
C GLY A 157 1.04 20.65 -6.17
N GLU A 158 -0.10 21.32 -5.99
CA GLU A 158 -1.25 21.15 -6.88
C GLU A 158 -0.95 21.58 -8.33
N ILE A 159 -1.61 20.89 -9.27
CA ILE A 159 -1.51 21.21 -10.70
C ILE A 159 -2.74 22.05 -11.05
N PRO A 160 -2.58 23.25 -11.64
CA PRO A 160 -3.69 24.08 -12.06
C PRO A 160 -4.68 23.32 -12.95
N VAL A 161 -5.95 23.71 -12.90
CA VAL A 161 -7.01 23.08 -13.69
C VAL A 161 -6.68 23.20 -15.18
N GLY A 162 -6.83 22.11 -15.93
CA GLY A 162 -6.55 22.05 -17.36
C GLY A 162 -5.06 21.87 -17.72
N TRP A 163 -4.14 21.96 -16.77
CA TRP A 163 -2.71 21.73 -17.03
C TRP A 163 -2.38 20.23 -17.08
N HIS A 164 -1.49 19.87 -18.00
CA HIS A 164 -1.02 18.49 -18.19
C HIS A 164 0.45 18.35 -17.78
N ILE A 165 0.83 17.13 -17.40
CA ILE A 165 2.22 16.80 -17.06
C ILE A 165 2.94 16.31 -18.31
N LYS A 166 4.14 16.85 -18.55
CA LYS A 166 5.04 16.42 -19.62
C LYS A 166 6.36 15.94 -19.05
N HIS A 167 6.86 14.84 -19.61
CA HIS A 167 8.19 14.31 -19.34
C HIS A 167 9.24 15.05 -20.15
N THR A 168 10.31 15.52 -19.50
CA THR A 168 11.48 16.10 -20.19
C THR A 168 12.46 15.03 -20.66
N CYS A 169 12.43 13.83 -20.07
CA CYS A 169 13.29 12.70 -20.38
C CYS A 169 12.80 11.80 -21.51
N GLY A 170 11.62 12.05 -22.08
CA GLY A 170 11.01 11.22 -23.13
C GLY A 170 10.59 9.81 -22.70
N THR A 171 10.74 9.45 -21.43
CA THR A 171 10.38 8.12 -20.90
C THR A 171 8.98 8.15 -20.28
N PRO A 172 7.95 7.53 -20.88
CA PRO A 172 6.56 7.64 -20.41
C PRO A 172 6.33 7.06 -19.01
N ALA A 173 7.15 6.09 -18.60
CA ALA A 173 7.07 5.43 -17.30
C ALA A 173 7.84 6.17 -16.20
N CYS A 174 8.53 7.26 -16.50
CA CYS A 174 9.33 8.00 -15.54
C CYS A 174 8.45 8.80 -14.56
N ILE A 175 8.74 8.66 -13.27
CA ILE A 175 8.10 9.40 -12.18
C ILE A 175 9.06 10.35 -11.45
N ASN A 176 10.31 10.50 -11.92
CA ASN A 176 11.27 11.40 -11.30
C ASN A 176 10.74 12.85 -11.39
N PRO A 177 10.45 13.54 -10.27
CA PRO A 177 9.89 14.89 -10.31
C PRO A 177 10.74 15.90 -11.08
N ARG A 178 12.08 15.71 -11.12
CA ARG A 178 13.00 16.56 -11.90
C ARG A 178 12.82 16.40 -13.41
N HIS A 179 12.23 15.29 -13.84
CA HIS A 179 11.93 14.99 -15.23
C HIS A 179 10.47 15.30 -15.61
N LEU A 180 9.71 15.95 -14.72
CA LEU A 180 8.30 16.28 -14.92
C LEU A 180 8.09 17.79 -14.92
N ARG A 181 7.27 18.29 -15.84
CA ARG A 181 6.84 19.68 -15.90
C ARG A 181 5.33 19.77 -16.06
N ALA A 182 4.69 20.65 -15.30
CA ALA A 182 3.32 21.05 -15.58
C ALA A 182 3.34 22.07 -16.73
N GLU A 183 2.53 21.82 -17.76
CA GLU A 183 2.38 22.74 -18.87
C GLU A 183 0.92 23.13 -19.04
N ALA A 184 0.69 24.41 -19.32
CA ALA A 184 -0.62 24.94 -19.66
C ALA A 184 -1.18 24.27 -20.93
N PRO A 185 -2.52 24.18 -21.05
CA PRO A 185 -3.17 23.68 -22.25
C PRO A 185 -2.77 24.51 -23.48
N ARG A 186 -2.87 23.91 -24.66
CA ARG A 186 -2.42 24.53 -25.93
C ARG A 186 -3.07 25.89 -26.18
N THR A 187 -4.33 26.06 -25.81
CA THR A 187 -5.10 27.30 -25.95
C THR A 187 -4.43 28.47 -25.23
N GLU A 188 -3.85 28.24 -24.06
CA GLU A 188 -3.21 29.29 -23.24
C GLU A 188 -1.78 29.61 -23.70
N ARG A 189 -1.09 28.67 -24.36
CA ARG A 189 0.25 28.90 -24.94
C ARG A 189 0.22 29.87 -26.13
N LEU A 190 -0.90 29.94 -26.84
CA LEU A 190 -1.07 30.83 -28.00
C LEU A 190 -1.15 32.30 -27.61
N PHE A 191 -1.49 32.59 -26.34
CA PHE A 191 -1.54 33.95 -25.79
C PHE A 191 -0.22 34.39 -25.12
N ARG A 192 0.85 33.58 -25.22
CA ARG A 192 2.18 34.08 -24.84
C ARG A 192 2.57 35.15 -25.85
N GLU A 193 2.88 36.35 -25.37
CA GLU A 193 3.41 37.43 -26.19
C GLU A 193 4.49 36.90 -27.13
N PRO A 194 4.50 37.33 -28.41
CA PRO A 194 5.52 36.90 -29.35
C PRO A 194 6.88 37.18 -28.72
N ARG A 195 7.76 36.16 -28.72
CA ARG A 195 9.17 36.36 -28.37
C ARG A 195 9.67 37.52 -29.24
N ASN A 196 10.02 38.63 -28.62
CA ASN A 196 10.55 39.81 -29.29
C ASN A 196 11.83 39.39 -30.02
N LEU A 197 11.71 39.08 -31.32
CA LEU A 197 12.81 38.65 -32.19
C LEU A 197 13.61 39.86 -32.73
N SER A 198 13.36 41.06 -32.21
CA SER A 198 14.00 42.32 -32.58
C SER A 198 15.21 42.62 -31.68
N ALA A 199 16.23 41.77 -31.72
CA ALA A 199 17.56 42.14 -31.24
C ALA A 199 18.63 41.36 -32.01
N LYS A 200 18.84 41.77 -33.27
CA LYS A 200 20.15 41.85 -33.95
C LYS A 200 19.94 42.11 -35.45
N ARG A 201 19.91 43.40 -35.80
CA ARG A 201 20.43 43.89 -37.08
C ARG A 201 21.58 44.84 -36.77
N GLU A 202 22.59 44.78 -37.63
CA GLU A 202 23.68 45.75 -37.81
C GLU A 202 24.78 45.66 -36.72
N THR A 203 26.06 45.44 -37.02
CA THR A 203 26.89 45.94 -38.11
C THR A 203 28.11 45.02 -38.33
N ALA A 204 28.55 44.87 -39.58
CA ALA A 204 29.97 44.74 -39.94
C ALA A 204 30.08 45.04 -41.44
N ALA A 205 30.63 46.22 -41.72
CA ALA A 205 31.12 46.64 -43.03
C ALA A 205 32.44 45.94 -43.37
#